data_AF-A0AAU6WPC0-F1
#
_entry.id   AF-A0AAU6WPC0-F1
#
_cell.length_a   1.000
_cell.length_b   1.000
_cell.length_c   1.000
_cell.angle_alpha   90.00
_cell.angle_beta   90.00
_cell.angle_gamma   90.00
#
_symmetry.space_group_name_H-M   'P 1'
#
loop_
_entity.id
_entity.type
_entity.pdbx_description
1 polymer ?
#
loop_
_entity_poly.entity_id
_entity_poly.type
_entity_poly.pdbx_seq_one_letter_code
_entity_poly.pdbx_strand_id
1 'polypeptide(L)'
;MLIQHLKQLEADGLIIRTARPIVPPHVTYRLSEAGNELAPVIDAMAAWAFQDMERHNNGLVEENRYRMNREQDTFSRNLKNKTGLPV
;
A
#
# COMPACT_ATOMS: atom_id res chain seq x y z
N MET A 1 -16.37 -11.59 -7.50
CA MET A 1 -16.23 -13.06 -7.62
C MET A 1 -15.05 -13.39 -8.53
N LEU A 2 -14.10 -14.24 -8.12
CA LEU A 2 -12.87 -14.54 -8.88
C LEU A 2 -13.14 -14.99 -10.32
N ILE A 3 -14.11 -15.88 -10.52
CA ILE A 3 -14.44 -16.46 -11.83
C ILE A 3 -14.85 -15.39 -12.86
N GLN A 4 -15.49 -14.30 -12.41
CA GLN A 4 -15.92 -13.21 -13.28
C GLN A 4 -14.72 -12.40 -13.76
N HIS A 5 -13.76 -12.11 -12.88
CA HIS A 5 -12.55 -11.39 -13.25
C HIS A 5 -11.67 -12.21 -14.21
N LEU A 6 -11.53 -13.53 -13.99
CA LEU A 6 -10.78 -14.39 -14.91
C LEU A 6 -11.41 -14.42 -16.31
N LYS A 7 -12.75 -14.51 -16.39
CA LYS A 7 -13.45 -14.43 -17.68
C LYS A 7 -13.25 -13.08 -18.38
N GLN A 8 -13.25 -11.98 -17.62
CA GLN A 8 -13.01 -10.65 -18.17
C GLN A 8 -11.58 -10.53 -18.70
N LEU A 9 -10.58 -10.91 -17.91
CA LEU A 9 -9.18 -10.88 -18.31
C LEU A 9 -8.89 -11.81 -19.51
N GLU A 10 -9.61 -12.92 -19.64
CA GLU A 10 -9.54 -13.80 -20.81
C GLU A 10 -10.13 -13.10 -22.05
N ALA A 11 -11.29 -12.45 -21.91
CA ALA A 11 -11.92 -11.68 -22.98
C ALA A 11 -11.07 -10.47 -23.41
N ASP A 12 -10.37 -9.84 -22.48
CA ASP A 12 -9.45 -8.73 -22.74
C ASP A 12 -8.10 -9.20 -23.32
N GLY A 13 -7.89 -10.52 -23.47
CA GLY A 13 -6.68 -11.10 -24.05
C GLY A 13 -5.45 -11.05 -23.13
N LEU A 14 -5.62 -10.76 -21.84
CA LEU A 14 -4.53 -10.66 -20.86
C LEU A 14 -4.17 -12.01 -20.24
N ILE A 15 -5.11 -12.95 -20.19
CA ILE A 15 -4.87 -14.31 -19.71
C ILE A 15 -5.34 -15.37 -20.72
N ILE A 16 -4.65 -16.51 -20.71
CA ILE A 16 -4.98 -17.69 -21.51
C ILE A 16 -5.52 -18.76 -20.57
N ARG A 17 -6.72 -19.23 -20.85
CA ARG A 17 -7.37 -20.36 -20.16
C ARG A 17 -7.11 -21.66 -20.90
N THR A 18 -6.76 -22.71 -20.17
CA THR A 18 -6.57 -24.05 -20.74
C THR A 18 -7.31 -25.08 -19.90
N ALA A 19 -8.33 -25.70 -20.50
CA ALA A 19 -9.03 -26.83 -19.89
C ALA A 19 -8.19 -28.11 -20.06
N ARG A 20 -7.93 -28.82 -18.96
CA ARG A 20 -7.19 -30.07 -18.96
C ARG A 20 -8.14 -31.24 -18.71
N PRO A 21 -8.51 -32.02 -19.73
CA PRO A 21 -9.40 -33.17 -19.61
C PRO A 21 -8.63 -34.41 -19.13
N ILE A 22 -7.78 -34.25 -18.10
CA ILE A 22 -7.08 -35.37 -17.44
C ILE A 22 -7.81 -35.73 -16.14
N VAL A 23 -7.38 -36.80 -15.44
CA VAL A 23 -7.86 -37.10 -14.08
C VAL A 23 -6.82 -36.64 -13.06
N PRO A 24 -7.17 -35.77 -12.09
CA PRO A 24 -8.44 -35.05 -11.96
C PRO A 24 -8.59 -33.90 -12.98
N PRO A 25 -9.81 -33.64 -13.48
CA PRO A 25 -10.04 -32.60 -14.47
C PRO A 25 -9.86 -31.22 -13.83
N HIS A 26 -9.13 -30.34 -14.50
CA HIS A 26 -8.84 -29.02 -13.98
C HIS A 26 -8.64 -27.98 -15.09
N VAL A 27 -8.54 -26.71 -14.70
CA VAL A 27 -8.29 -25.58 -15.60
C VAL A 27 -7.04 -24.85 -15.11
N THR A 28 -6.15 -24.51 -16.03
CA THR A 28 -4.99 -23.65 -15.75
C THR A 28 -5.16 -22.31 -16.44
N TYR A 29 -4.75 -21.24 -15.76
CA TYR A 29 -4.68 -19.89 -16.31
C TYR A 29 -3.23 -19.43 -16.31
N ARG A 30 -2.84 -18.66 -17.33
CA ARG A 30 -1.50 -18.09 -17.49
C ARG A 30 -1.63 -16.72 -18.15
N LEU A 31 -0.70 -15.81 -17.87
CA LEU A 31 -0.60 -14.54 -18.60
C LEU A 31 -0.34 -14.79 -20.10
N SER A 32 -1.04 -14.04 -20.95
CA SER A 32 -0.68 -13.94 -22.37
C SER A 32 0.63 -13.15 -22.53
N GLU A 33 1.10 -12.99 -23.76
CA GLU A 33 2.22 -12.09 -24.06
C GLU A 33 1.90 -10.65 -23.61
N ALA A 34 0.75 -10.11 -24.02
CA ALA A 34 0.26 -8.81 -23.57
C ALA A 34 0.09 -8.74 -22.04
N GLY A 35 -0.37 -9.82 -21.40
CA GLY A 35 -0.46 -9.89 -19.93
C GLY A 35 0.91 -9.81 -19.23
N ASN A 36 1.96 -10.38 -19.82
CA ASN A 36 3.32 -10.26 -19.30
C ASN A 36 3.90 -8.86 -19.55
N GLU A 37 3.64 -8.26 -20.72
CA GLU A 37 4.05 -6.88 -21.02
C GLU A 37 3.37 -5.85 -20.12
N LEU A 38 2.15 -6.15 -19.64
CA LEU A 38 1.43 -5.29 -18.70
C LEU A 38 1.96 -5.38 -17.26
N ALA A 39 2.59 -6.50 -16.87
CA ALA A 39 3.02 -6.73 -15.49
C ALA A 39 3.93 -5.62 -14.93
N PRO A 40 4.95 -5.12 -15.65
CA PRO A 40 5.79 -4.01 -15.17
C PRO A 40 5.01 -2.71 -14.88
N VAL A 41 3.91 -2.46 -15.59
CA VAL A 41 3.06 -1.28 -15.36
C VAL A 41 2.30 -1.43 -14.04
N ILE A 42 1.74 -2.62 -13.80
CA ILE A 42 1.06 -2.93 -12.54
C ILE A 42 2.05 -2.86 -11.36
N ASP A 43 3.27 -3.38 -11.55
CA ASP A 43 4.32 -3.31 -10.54
C ASP A 43 4.72 -1.86 -10.23
N ALA A 44 4.82 -0.99 -11.25
CA ALA A 44 5.10 0.42 -11.05
C ALA A 44 3.98 1.14 -10.28
N MET A 45 2.72 0.82 -10.58
CA MET A 45 1.57 1.34 -9.83
C MET A 45 1.60 0.88 -8.37
N ALA A 46 1.91 -0.39 -8.12
CA ALA A 46 2.04 -0.94 -6.76
C ALA A 46 3.19 -0.26 -6.00
N ALA A 47 4.35 -0.11 -6.63
CA ALA A 47 5.51 0.55 -6.05
C ALA A 47 5.20 2.01 -5.66
N TRP A 48 4.52 2.75 -6.54
CA TRP A 48 4.03 4.09 -6.21
C TRP A 48 3.10 4.09 -5.00
N ALA A 49 2.13 3.16 -4.97
CA ALA A 49 1.17 3.08 -3.87
C ALA A 49 1.85 2.81 -2.53
N PHE A 50 2.85 1.93 -2.48
CA PHE A 50 3.63 1.68 -1.27
C PHE A 50 4.39 2.92 -0.80
N GLN A 51 5.06 3.62 -1.73
CA GLN A 51 5.76 4.87 -1.39
C GLN A 51 4.81 5.96 -0.90
N ASP A 52 3.62 6.04 -1.48
CA ASP A 52 2.61 7.01 -1.08
C ASP A 52 2.05 6.71 0.32
N MET A 53 1.79 5.44 0.64
CA MET A 53 1.41 5.01 1.98
C MET A 53 2.48 5.35 3.02
N GLU A 54 3.77 5.14 2.69
CA GLU A 54 4.89 5.52 3.58
C GLU A 54 4.96 7.04 3.79
N ARG A 55 4.80 7.85 2.74
CA ARG A 55 4.78 9.31 2.84
C ARG A 55 3.69 9.80 3.79
N HIS A 56 2.47 9.28 3.63
CA HIS A 56 1.34 9.66 4.48
C HIS A 56 1.51 9.17 5.92
N ASN A 57 2.07 7.98 6.14
CA ASN A 57 2.35 7.48 7.48
C ASN A 57 3.44 8.33 8.19
N ASN A 58 4.51 8.69 7.48
CA ASN A 58 5.58 9.53 8.02
C ASN A 58 5.10 10.94 8.35
N GLY A 59 4.19 11.51 7.55
CA GLY A 59 3.57 12.81 7.84
C GLY A 59 2.81 12.81 9.17
N LEU A 60 2.06 11.75 9.48
CA LEU A 60 1.36 11.59 10.75
C LEU A 60 2.32 11.43 11.93
N VAL A 61 3.41 10.69 11.77
CA VAL A 61 4.43 10.52 12.82
C VAL A 61 5.13 11.84 13.14
N GLU A 62 5.49 12.60 12.12
CA GLU A 62 6.13 13.91 12.27
C GLU A 62 5.21 14.91 12.96
N GLU A 63 3.96 15.02 12.51
CA GLU A 63 2.97 15.90 13.14
C GLU A 63 2.73 15.54 14.62
N ASN A 64 2.60 14.26 14.93
CA ASN A 64 2.46 13.79 16.31
C ASN A 64 3.69 14.12 17.16
N ARG A 65 4.90 13.98 16.60
CA ARG A 65 6.16 14.34 17.27
C ARG A 65 6.25 15.84 17.58
N TYR A 66 5.89 16.69 16.62
CA TYR A 66 5.86 18.14 16.83
C TYR A 66 4.85 18.56 17.91
N ARG A 67 3.67 17.93 17.95
CA ARG A 67 2.65 18.20 18.98
C ARG A 67 3.13 17.81 20.38
N MET A 68 3.72 16.60 20.54
CA MET A 68 4.29 16.17 21.83
C MET A 68 5.38 17.10 22.34
N ASN A 69 6.31 17.52 21.47
CA ASN A 69 7.40 18.41 21.88
C ASN A 69 6.87 19.77 22.36
N ARG A 70 5.86 20.34 21.68
CA ARG A 70 5.22 21.59 22.13
C ARG A 70 4.49 21.45 23.46
N GLU A 71 3.83 20.32 23.69
CA GLU A 71 3.15 20.05 24.97
C GLU A 71 4.16 19.89 26.13
N GLN A 72 5.30 19.24 25.89
CA GLN A 72 6.38 19.12 26.89
C GLN A 72 7.02 20.47 27.20
N ASP A 73 7.34 21.28 26.18
CA ASP A 73 7.93 22.60 26.36
C ASP A 73 7.00 23.53 27.15
N THR A 74 5.70 23.50 26.84
CA THR A 74 4.70 24.29 27.58
C THR A 74 4.53 23.80 29.01
N PHE A 75 4.53 22.49 29.24
CA PHE A 75 4.49 21.92 30.59
C PHE A 75 5.72 22.30 31.42
N SER A 76 6.92 22.17 30.86
CA SER A 76 8.18 22.56 31.51
C SER A 76 8.22 24.07 31.81
N ARG A 77 7.73 24.91 30.90
CA ARG A 77 7.65 26.37 31.11
C ARG A 77 6.67 26.71 32.23
N ASN A 78 5.51 26.08 32.25
CA ASN A 78 4.51 26.26 33.31
C ASN A 78 5.00 25.75 34.68
N LEU A 79 5.81 24.68 34.70
CA LEU A 79 6.42 24.17 35.93
C LEU A 79 7.49 25.12 36.47
N LYS A 80 8.39 25.63 35.62
CA LYS A 80 9.42 26.63 36.00
C LYS A 80 8.80 27.93 36.52
N ASN A 81 7.71 28.38 35.91
CA ASN A 81 6.99 29.58 36.35
C ASN A 81 6.29 29.38 37.72
N LYS A 82 5.96 28.15 38.09
CA LYS A 82 5.38 27.82 39.40
C LYS A 82 6.41 27.63 40.51
N THR A 83 7.67 27.31 40.19
CA THR A 83 8.72 27.01 41.19
C THR A 83 9.65 28.17 41.55
N GLY A 84 9.55 29.33 40.87
CA GLY A 84 10.19 30.58 41.31
C GLY A 84 11.73 30.59 41.30
N LEU A 85 12.38 29.68 40.56
CA LEU A 85 13.84 29.69 40.42
C LEU A 85 14.28 30.74 39.37
N PRO A 86 15.28 31.60 39.68
CA PRO A 86 15.74 32.65 38.77
C PRO A 86 16.49 32.07 37.56
N VAL A 87 16.43 32.82 36.45
CA VAL A 87 16.95 32.50 35.10
C VAL A 87 18.44 32.19 35.12
#